data_AF-A0A971C3T4-F1
#
_entry.id   AF-A0A971C3T4-F1
#
_cell.length_a   1.000
_cell.length_b   1.000
_cell.length_c   1.000
_cell.angle_alpha   90.00
_cell.angle_beta   90.00
_cell.angle_gamma   90.00
#
_symmetry.space_group_name_H-M   'P 1'
#
loop_
_entity.id
_entity.type
_entity.pdbx_description
1 polymer ?
#
loop_
_entity_poly.entity_id
_entity_poly.type
_entity_poly.pdbx_seq_one_letter_code
_entity_poly.pdbx_strand_id
1 'polypeptide(L)'
;SEKRGLAPAYNSLGDLIDVKGEIVSSPSEAVGYRLPTEAEWEDAARGGDSAGENTYFGNDQPGVVAWYNLNSDWKTPEVGTKEPNEIGIYDTSGNVWEWCFDWYDNYTDSEQTDPCVLSKGNYRVIRGESWHDFERYLRVSARSAYTPIGAAYDVGFRVCRTLCTVDK
;
A
#
# COMPACT_ATOMS: atom_id res chain seq x y z
N SER A 1 -6.56 -15.18 -4.36
CA SER A 1 -6.66 -16.13 -3.23
C SER A 1 -6.88 -17.57 -3.67
N GLU A 2 -7.90 -17.86 -4.49
CA GLU A 2 -8.33 -19.23 -4.83
C GLU A 2 -7.23 -20.08 -5.48
N LYS A 3 -6.43 -19.50 -6.39
CA LYS A 3 -5.26 -20.18 -7.00
C LYS A 3 -4.21 -20.65 -5.98
N ARG A 4 -4.25 -20.13 -4.75
CA ARG A 4 -3.36 -20.49 -3.63
C ARG A 4 -4.11 -21.27 -2.53
N GLY A 5 -5.36 -21.69 -2.77
CA GLY A 5 -6.17 -22.44 -1.80
C GLY A 5 -6.67 -21.60 -0.61
N LEU A 6 -6.68 -20.27 -0.73
CA LEU A 6 -7.19 -19.35 0.30
C LEU A 6 -8.59 -18.87 -0.03
N ALA A 7 -9.43 -18.64 1.00
CA ALA A 7 -10.71 -17.95 0.85
C ALA A 7 -10.51 -16.55 0.19
N PRO A 8 -11.46 -16.08 -0.64
CA PRO A 8 -11.42 -14.71 -1.13
C PRO A 8 -11.50 -13.72 0.03
N ALA A 9 -10.83 -12.57 -0.10
CA ALA A 9 -10.91 -11.50 0.89
C ALA A 9 -12.06 -10.51 0.62
N TYR A 10 -12.62 -10.54 -0.60
CA TYR A 10 -13.67 -9.62 -1.04
C TYR A 10 -14.86 -10.37 -1.63
N ASN A 11 -16.06 -9.84 -1.41
CA ASN A 11 -17.25 -10.22 -2.17
C ASN A 11 -17.26 -9.55 -3.56
N SER A 12 -18.30 -9.80 -4.37
CA SER A 12 -18.44 -9.21 -5.71
C SER A 12 -18.69 -7.70 -5.72
N LEU A 13 -18.97 -7.09 -4.57
CA LEU A 13 -19.16 -5.65 -4.39
C LEU A 13 -17.89 -4.94 -3.89
N GLY A 14 -16.82 -5.70 -3.62
CA GLY A 14 -15.57 -5.18 -3.08
C GLY A 14 -15.57 -4.94 -1.58
N ASP A 15 -16.57 -5.43 -0.84
CA ASP A 15 -16.56 -5.39 0.63
C ASP A 15 -15.70 -6.54 1.15
N LEU A 16 -14.98 -6.30 2.25
CA LEU A 16 -14.18 -7.33 2.91
C LEU A 16 -15.07 -8.42 3.50
N ILE A 17 -14.62 -9.67 3.38
CA ILE A 17 -15.33 -10.84 3.92
C ILE A 17 -14.41 -11.78 4.69
N ASP A 18 -14.97 -12.48 5.67
CA ASP A 18 -14.31 -13.57 6.39
C ASP A 18 -14.30 -14.88 5.57
N VAL A 19 -13.78 -15.95 6.19
CA VAL A 19 -13.73 -17.28 5.58
C VAL A 19 -15.11 -17.92 5.31
N LYS A 20 -16.17 -17.41 5.94
CA LYS A 20 -17.56 -17.85 5.75
C LYS A 20 -18.27 -17.03 4.68
N GLY A 21 -17.67 -15.94 4.22
CA GLY A 21 -18.26 -15.02 3.25
C GLY A 21 -19.09 -13.89 3.88
N GLU A 22 -19.00 -13.71 5.20
CA GLU A 22 -19.71 -12.65 5.92
C GLU A 22 -18.90 -11.35 5.86
N ILE A 23 -19.59 -10.21 5.74
CA ILE A 23 -18.93 -8.90 5.69
C ILE A 23 -18.29 -8.59 7.03
N VAL A 24 -17.03 -8.15 7.00
CA VAL A 24 -16.25 -7.84 8.20
C VAL A 24 -15.99 -6.34 8.34
N SER A 25 -15.90 -5.89 9.59
CA SER A 25 -15.54 -4.50 9.94
C SER A 25 -14.05 -4.33 10.26
N SER A 26 -13.25 -5.39 10.13
CA SER A 26 -11.81 -5.34 10.33
C SER A 26 -11.08 -6.03 9.16
N PRO A 27 -10.08 -5.38 8.53
CA PRO A 27 -9.23 -6.02 7.52
C PRO A 27 -8.47 -7.25 8.02
N SER A 28 -8.24 -7.37 9.33
CA SER A 28 -7.58 -8.53 9.93
C SER A 28 -8.46 -9.79 9.92
N GLU A 29 -9.78 -9.67 9.79
CA GLU A 29 -10.69 -10.81 9.72
C GLU A 29 -10.69 -11.47 8.32
N ALA A 30 -10.18 -10.79 7.29
CA ALA A 30 -10.03 -11.33 5.95
C ALA A 30 -8.72 -12.11 5.78
N VAL A 31 -8.81 -13.37 5.35
CA VAL A 31 -7.66 -14.30 5.26
C VAL A 31 -7.04 -14.36 3.85
N GLY A 32 -7.80 -13.97 2.83
CA GLY A 32 -7.35 -13.94 1.45
C GLY A 32 -6.32 -12.83 1.18
N TYR A 33 -5.77 -12.84 -0.04
CA TYR A 33 -5.03 -11.67 -0.54
C TYR A 33 -5.99 -10.49 -0.71
N ARG A 34 -5.57 -9.33 -0.20
CA ARG A 34 -6.28 -8.06 -0.26
C ARG A 34 -5.33 -6.91 -0.56
N LEU A 35 -5.86 -5.73 -0.83
CA LEU A 35 -5.08 -4.50 -0.78
C LEU A 35 -4.65 -4.23 0.68
N PRO A 36 -3.45 -3.68 0.91
CA PRO A 36 -3.07 -3.21 2.24
C PRO A 36 -3.99 -2.08 2.68
N THR A 37 -4.19 -1.94 3.99
CA THR A 37 -4.69 -0.66 4.51
C THR A 37 -3.62 0.42 4.29
N GLU A 38 -4.00 1.69 4.33
CA GLU A 38 -3.04 2.78 4.26
C GLU A 38 -1.98 2.69 5.37
N ALA A 39 -2.39 2.28 6.57
CA ALA A 39 -1.50 2.12 7.70
C ALA A 39 -0.54 0.92 7.52
N GLU A 40 -1.04 -0.22 7.05
CA GLU A 40 -0.19 -1.37 6.73
C GLU A 40 0.80 -1.05 5.61
N TRP A 41 0.37 -0.26 4.62
CA TRP A 41 1.23 0.18 3.54
C TRP A 41 2.36 1.06 4.09
N GLU A 42 2.04 2.06 4.92
CA GLU A 42 3.03 2.97 5.48
C GLU A 42 3.99 2.25 6.44
N ASP A 43 3.50 1.33 7.26
CA ASP A 43 4.32 0.51 8.16
C ASP A 43 5.32 -0.35 7.37
N ALA A 44 4.84 -1.08 6.36
CA ALA A 44 5.68 -1.86 5.47
C ALA A 44 6.66 -0.98 4.68
N ALA A 45 6.26 0.25 4.33
CA ALA A 45 7.12 1.21 3.67
C ALA A 45 8.24 1.71 4.62
N ARG A 46 7.92 2.06 5.85
CA ARG A 46 8.92 2.56 6.82
C ARG A 46 10.01 1.54 7.12
N GLY A 47 9.65 0.26 7.17
CA GLY A 47 10.59 -0.85 7.04
C GLY A 47 11.53 -1.04 8.23
N GLY A 48 11.10 -1.88 9.18
CA GLY A 48 11.99 -2.42 10.21
C GLY A 48 12.29 -1.45 11.35
N ASP A 49 13.40 -1.69 12.04
CA ASP A 49 13.73 -1.01 13.30
C ASP A 49 14.16 0.45 13.08
N SER A 50 14.64 0.80 11.88
CA SER A 50 14.90 2.19 11.47
C SER A 50 13.66 2.91 10.92
N ALA A 51 12.46 2.36 11.14
CA ALA A 51 11.20 2.99 10.77
C ALA A 51 11.10 4.41 11.34
N GLY A 52 11.10 5.42 10.45
CA GLY A 52 10.95 6.83 10.81
C GLY A 52 12.25 7.65 10.84
N GLU A 53 13.41 7.03 10.60
CA GLU A 53 14.68 7.76 10.50
C GLU A 53 14.92 8.34 9.09
N ASN A 54 14.34 7.71 8.07
CA ASN A 54 14.53 8.09 6.67
C ASN A 54 13.35 8.91 6.11
N THR A 55 13.68 9.88 5.25
CA THR A 55 12.74 10.71 4.49
C THR A 55 12.07 9.93 3.37
N TYR A 56 12.87 9.09 2.67
CA TYR A 56 12.39 8.18 1.63
C TYR A 56 12.38 6.73 2.14
N PHE A 57 11.86 5.83 1.32
CA PHE A 57 11.74 4.42 1.66
C PHE A 57 13.08 3.76 2.01
N GLY A 58 13.29 3.41 3.28
CA GLY A 58 14.47 2.68 3.76
C GLY A 58 15.83 3.39 3.61
N ASN A 59 15.86 4.62 3.08
CA ASN A 59 17.08 5.39 2.81
C ASN A 59 16.76 6.87 2.59
N ASP A 60 17.75 7.76 2.75
CA ASP A 60 17.64 9.18 2.41
C ASP A 60 18.15 9.53 0.98
N GLN A 61 18.59 8.53 0.21
CA GLN A 61 19.06 8.67 -1.17
C GLN A 61 18.02 8.13 -2.17
N PRO A 62 17.16 8.97 -2.75
CA PRO A 62 16.03 8.51 -3.57
C PRO A 62 16.49 7.79 -4.84
N GLY A 63 17.65 8.16 -5.40
CA GLY A 63 18.23 7.47 -6.57
C GLY A 63 18.56 5.99 -6.34
N VAL A 64 18.74 5.57 -5.08
CA VAL A 64 19.09 4.20 -4.68
C VAL A 64 17.85 3.32 -4.50
N VAL A 65 16.77 3.91 -3.98
CA VAL A 65 15.56 3.17 -3.55
C VAL A 65 14.33 3.41 -4.43
N ALA A 66 14.34 4.44 -5.28
CA ALA A 66 13.16 4.88 -6.01
C ALA A 66 13.38 5.08 -7.52
N TRP A 67 12.29 4.85 -8.25
CA TRP A 67 12.15 5.20 -9.67
C TRP A 67 11.23 6.42 -9.82
N TYR A 68 11.73 7.50 -10.40
CA TYR A 68 11.04 8.79 -10.49
C TYR A 68 11.45 9.52 -11.77
N ASN A 69 10.90 10.72 -12.01
CA ASN A 69 10.98 11.37 -13.30
C ASN A 69 12.41 11.58 -13.86
N LEU A 70 13.42 11.72 -13.00
CA LEU A 70 14.81 11.94 -13.42
C LEU A 70 15.56 10.65 -13.78
N ASN A 71 15.08 9.48 -13.35
CA ASN A 71 15.80 8.21 -13.55
C ASN A 71 14.95 7.10 -14.19
N SER A 72 13.67 7.33 -14.50
CA SER A 72 12.76 6.30 -15.02
C SER A 72 12.69 6.17 -16.55
N ASP A 73 13.32 7.08 -17.30
CA ASP A 73 13.12 7.23 -18.76
C ASP A 73 11.63 7.40 -19.17
N TRP A 74 10.81 7.97 -18.28
CA TRP A 74 9.38 8.21 -18.52
C TRP A 74 8.59 6.92 -18.85
N LYS A 75 8.95 5.81 -18.21
CA LYS A 75 8.26 4.52 -18.32
C LYS A 75 8.27 3.80 -16.98
N THR A 76 7.37 2.85 -16.82
CA THR A 76 7.36 1.92 -15.68
C THR A 76 8.58 0.99 -15.73
N PRO A 77 9.49 1.04 -14.76
CA PRO A 77 10.64 0.12 -14.70
C PRO A 77 10.23 -1.28 -14.22
N GLU A 78 11.13 -2.24 -14.38
CA GLU A 78 10.97 -3.57 -13.78
C GLU A 78 11.00 -3.46 -12.25
N VAL A 79 10.17 -4.25 -11.57
CA VAL A 79 10.10 -4.28 -10.10
C VAL A 79 11.36 -4.89 -9.49
N GLY A 80 11.77 -4.40 -8.32
CA GLY A 80 12.85 -4.97 -7.53
C GLY A 80 14.27 -4.68 -8.05
N THR A 81 14.42 -3.70 -8.92
CA THR A 81 15.74 -3.32 -9.48
C THR A 81 16.46 -2.23 -8.69
N LYS A 82 15.79 -1.62 -7.71
CA LYS A 82 16.36 -0.70 -6.71
C LYS A 82 16.61 -1.43 -5.39
N GLU A 83 17.27 -0.79 -4.44
CA GLU A 83 17.50 -1.41 -3.12
C GLU A 83 16.17 -1.55 -2.34
N PRO A 84 15.98 -2.66 -1.61
CA PRO A 84 14.83 -2.81 -0.73
C PRO A 84 15.03 -2.07 0.60
N ASN A 85 13.97 -1.95 1.40
CA ASN A 85 14.10 -1.61 2.82
C ASN A 85 14.59 -2.80 3.67
N GLU A 86 14.71 -2.58 4.98
CA GLU A 86 15.22 -3.56 5.95
C GLU A 86 14.43 -4.87 6.01
N ILE A 87 13.15 -4.85 5.62
CA ILE A 87 12.27 -6.01 5.61
C ILE A 87 12.12 -6.65 4.22
N GLY A 88 12.91 -6.20 3.23
CA GLY A 88 12.94 -6.80 1.89
C GLY A 88 11.79 -6.37 0.97
N ILE A 89 11.12 -5.26 1.27
CA ILE A 89 10.11 -4.66 0.38
C ILE A 89 10.83 -3.74 -0.62
N TYR A 90 10.33 -3.68 -1.85
CA TYR A 90 10.87 -2.88 -2.94
C TYR A 90 9.81 -1.92 -3.48
N ASP A 91 10.28 -0.84 -4.10
CA ASP A 91 9.50 0.08 -4.96
C ASP A 91 8.27 0.73 -4.30
N THR A 92 8.29 0.97 -2.99
CA THR A 92 7.23 1.73 -2.30
C THR A 92 7.51 3.24 -2.27
N SER A 93 8.64 3.69 -2.84
CA SER A 93 8.84 5.09 -3.26
C SER A 93 9.10 5.09 -4.77
N GLY A 94 8.25 5.77 -5.52
CA GLY A 94 8.28 5.82 -6.97
C GLY A 94 7.77 4.54 -7.64
N ASN A 95 8.22 4.30 -8.87
CA ASN A 95 7.69 3.28 -9.77
C ASN A 95 6.21 3.52 -10.09
N VAL A 96 5.27 3.05 -9.30
CA VAL A 96 3.85 3.31 -9.51
C VAL A 96 3.18 3.66 -8.19
N TRP A 97 2.19 4.54 -8.25
CA TRP A 97 1.26 4.74 -7.15
C TRP A 97 0.61 3.40 -6.80
N GLU A 98 0.49 3.07 -5.52
CA GLU A 98 -0.09 1.80 -5.09
C GLU A 98 -1.43 2.02 -4.40
N TRP A 99 -2.47 1.37 -4.90
CA TRP A 99 -3.79 1.36 -4.26
C TRP A 99 -3.74 0.78 -2.85
N CYS A 100 -4.33 1.52 -1.90
CA CYS A 100 -4.68 1.05 -0.58
C CYS A 100 -6.19 0.77 -0.50
N PHE A 101 -6.59 -0.07 0.45
CA PHE A 101 -8.00 -0.41 0.64
C PHE A 101 -8.81 0.79 1.14
N ASP A 102 -8.22 1.68 1.93
CA ASP A 102 -8.91 2.80 2.58
C ASP A 102 -9.65 3.73 1.62
N TRP A 103 -10.82 4.19 2.05
CA TRP A 103 -11.38 5.43 1.52
C TRP A 103 -10.58 6.62 2.02
N TYR A 104 -10.35 7.60 1.15
CA TYR A 104 -9.57 8.77 1.50
C TYR A 104 -10.34 9.67 2.47
N ASP A 105 -9.77 9.89 3.64
CA ASP A 105 -10.29 10.80 4.68
C ASP A 105 -9.13 11.46 5.46
N ASN A 106 -9.46 12.50 6.22
CA ASN A 106 -8.54 13.22 7.09
C ASN A 106 -8.07 12.33 8.25
N TYR A 107 -6.81 12.47 8.62
CA TYR A 107 -6.29 11.86 9.85
C TYR A 107 -6.88 12.54 11.08
N THR A 108 -7.02 11.77 12.15
CA THR A 108 -7.40 12.24 13.48
C THR A 108 -6.18 12.27 14.39
N ASP A 109 -6.14 13.20 15.35
CA ASP A 109 -5.06 13.27 16.34
C ASP A 109 -5.14 12.18 17.43
N SER A 110 -6.21 11.38 17.46
CA SER A 110 -6.36 10.28 18.40
C SER A 110 -5.54 9.06 18.00
N GLU A 111 -4.96 8.37 18.98
CA GLU A 111 -4.34 7.06 18.77
C GLU A 111 -5.37 6.05 18.24
N GLN A 112 -4.94 5.22 17.28
CA GLN A 112 -5.75 4.19 16.64
C GLN A 112 -4.97 2.87 16.61
N THR A 113 -5.69 1.76 16.70
CA THR A 113 -5.15 0.41 16.49
C THR A 113 -5.71 -0.12 15.17
N ASP A 114 -4.84 -0.59 14.29
CA ASP A 114 -5.18 -1.07 12.94
C ASP A 114 -6.16 -0.14 12.18
N PRO A 115 -5.86 1.16 12.04
CA PRO A 115 -6.80 2.10 11.43
C PRO A 115 -7.08 1.72 9.98
N CYS A 116 -8.38 1.72 9.64
CA CYS A 116 -8.85 1.57 8.28
C CYS A 116 -10.17 2.32 8.05
N VAL A 117 -10.23 3.16 7.01
CA VAL A 117 -11.43 3.93 6.65
C VAL A 117 -12.34 3.09 5.75
N LEU A 118 -13.34 2.46 6.37
CA LEU A 118 -14.33 1.60 5.68
C LEU A 118 -15.52 2.35 5.09
N SER A 119 -15.84 3.54 5.62
CA SER A 119 -16.96 4.35 5.18
C SER A 119 -16.77 4.83 3.74
N LYS A 120 -17.75 4.52 2.87
CA LYS A 120 -17.67 4.85 1.45
C LYS A 120 -17.53 6.36 1.23
N GLY A 121 -16.47 6.73 0.49
CA GLY A 121 -16.19 8.08 0.04
C GLY A 121 -16.19 8.20 -1.49
N ASN A 122 -15.58 9.26 -2.00
CA ASN A 122 -15.45 9.49 -3.45
C ASN A 122 -14.13 8.96 -4.03
N TYR A 123 -13.11 8.80 -3.20
CA TYR A 123 -11.75 8.45 -3.60
C TYR A 123 -11.17 7.38 -2.69
N ARG A 124 -10.37 6.47 -3.24
CA ARG A 124 -9.55 5.53 -2.48
C ARG A 124 -8.14 6.09 -2.34
N VAL A 125 -7.46 5.70 -1.28
CA VAL A 125 -6.07 6.10 -1.01
C VAL A 125 -5.13 5.46 -2.04
N ILE A 126 -4.17 6.26 -2.52
CA ILE A 126 -2.97 5.77 -3.21
C ILE A 126 -1.73 6.31 -2.50
N ARG A 127 -0.66 5.51 -2.46
CA ARG A 127 0.60 5.84 -1.76
C ARG A 127 1.81 5.57 -2.65
N GLY A 128 2.94 6.17 -2.31
CA GLY A 128 4.25 5.82 -2.85
C GLY A 128 4.70 6.57 -4.09
N GLU A 129 3.89 7.45 -4.67
CA GLU A 129 4.25 8.20 -5.89
C GLU A 129 4.57 7.32 -7.09
N SER A 130 4.89 7.92 -8.24
CA SER A 130 5.22 7.15 -9.45
C SER A 130 6.52 7.56 -10.12
N TRP A 131 6.88 6.79 -11.15
CA TRP A 131 8.00 7.04 -12.06
C TRP A 131 7.91 8.40 -12.76
N HIS A 132 6.72 9.01 -12.78
CA HIS A 132 6.44 10.31 -13.40
C HIS A 132 6.58 11.48 -12.40
N ASP A 133 6.59 11.20 -11.10
CA ASP A 133 6.61 12.21 -10.06
C ASP A 133 8.02 12.75 -9.76
N PHE A 134 8.06 13.94 -9.15
CA PHE A 134 9.31 14.58 -8.75
C PHE A 134 9.83 14.03 -7.43
N GLU A 135 11.16 13.98 -7.30
CA GLU A 135 11.89 13.52 -6.11
C GLU A 135 11.34 14.06 -4.78
N ARG A 136 11.04 15.36 -4.71
CA ARG A 136 10.52 16.03 -3.50
C ARG A 136 9.19 15.48 -2.99
N TYR A 137 8.48 14.68 -3.78
CA TYR A 137 7.20 14.09 -3.42
C TYR A 137 7.32 12.65 -2.92
N LEU A 138 8.44 11.96 -3.14
CA LEU A 138 8.65 10.51 -2.87
C LEU A 138 8.67 10.11 -1.38
N ARG A 139 8.15 10.96 -0.49
CA ARG A 139 8.23 10.76 0.96
C ARG A 139 7.37 9.58 1.35
N VAL A 140 7.85 8.78 2.30
CA VAL A 140 7.08 7.63 2.83
C VAL A 140 5.68 8.03 3.35
N SER A 141 5.54 9.26 3.86
CA SER A 141 4.28 9.81 4.38
C SER A 141 3.39 10.49 3.33
N ALA A 142 3.82 10.60 2.08
CA ALA A 142 3.07 11.31 1.05
C ALA A 142 1.89 10.46 0.54
N ARG A 143 0.69 11.01 0.70
CA ARG A 143 -0.58 10.35 0.37
C ARG A 143 -1.35 11.14 -0.65
N SER A 144 -2.07 10.43 -1.51
CA SER A 144 -2.98 11.01 -2.48
C SER A 144 -4.25 10.16 -2.58
N ALA A 145 -5.18 10.60 -3.42
CA ALA A 145 -6.48 9.97 -3.59
C ALA A 145 -6.80 9.84 -5.08
N TYR A 146 -7.43 8.74 -5.46
CA TYR A 146 -7.87 8.54 -6.83
C TYR A 146 -9.24 7.88 -6.90
N THR A 147 -9.96 8.12 -7.99
CA THR A 147 -11.32 7.61 -8.16
C THR A 147 -11.30 6.10 -8.33
N PRO A 148 -12.13 5.33 -7.61
CA PRO A 148 -12.08 3.85 -7.62
C PRO A 148 -12.45 3.23 -8.96
N ILE A 149 -13.08 3.99 -9.87
CA ILE A 149 -13.42 3.55 -11.23
C ILE A 149 -12.36 3.98 -12.28
N GLY A 150 -11.35 4.72 -11.86
CA GLY A 150 -10.30 5.23 -12.74
C GLY A 150 -9.15 4.24 -12.90
N ALA A 151 -8.43 4.40 -14.00
CA ALA A 151 -7.14 3.77 -14.22
C ALA A 151 -6.19 4.83 -14.80
N ALA A 152 -4.96 4.85 -14.31
CA ALA A 152 -3.89 5.68 -14.82
C ALA A 152 -2.67 4.81 -15.14
N TYR A 153 -1.83 5.28 -16.05
CA TYR A 153 -0.67 4.53 -16.55
C TYR A 153 0.45 4.38 -15.50
N ASP A 154 0.35 5.11 -14.40
CA ASP A 154 1.31 5.18 -13.31
C ASP A 154 0.71 4.77 -11.96
N VAL A 155 -0.46 4.13 -11.97
CA VAL A 155 -1.14 3.58 -10.78
C VAL A 155 -1.24 2.06 -10.89
N GLY A 156 -0.64 1.37 -9.94
CA GLY A 156 -0.70 -0.07 -9.73
C GLY A 156 -1.18 -0.42 -8.32
N PHE A 157 -0.75 -1.58 -7.81
CA PHE A 157 -1.10 -2.04 -6.48
C PHE A 157 -0.11 -3.12 -6.00
N ARG A 158 -0.05 -3.30 -4.69
CA ARG A 158 0.52 -4.50 -4.06
C ARG A 158 -0.55 -5.24 -3.27
N VAL A 159 -0.26 -6.50 -2.95
CA VAL A 159 -1.16 -7.35 -2.15
C VAL A 159 -0.54 -7.64 -0.80
N CYS A 160 -1.37 -7.66 0.23
CA CYS A 160 -1.04 -8.22 1.54
C CYS A 160 -2.04 -9.34 1.88
N ARG A 161 -1.84 -9.99 3.03
CA ARG A 161 -2.82 -10.91 3.63
C ARG A 161 -2.64 -10.94 5.13
N THR A 162 -3.73 -11.19 5.84
CA THR A 162 -3.63 -11.46 7.27
C THR A 162 -3.04 -12.84 7.52
N LEU A 163 -2.08 -12.93 8.44
CA LEU A 163 -1.57 -14.20 8.93
C LEU A 163 -2.47 -14.65 10.08
N CYS A 164 -3.17 -15.77 9.92
CA CYS A 164 -3.82 -16.41 11.06
C CYS A 164 -2.73 -16.88 12.03
N THR A 165 -2.55 -16.19 13.14
CA THR A 165 -1.77 -16.71 14.25
C THR A 165 -2.52 -17.91 14.80
N VAL A 166 -2.02 -19.11 14.52
CA VAL A 166 -2.34 -20.25 15.38
C VAL A 166 -1.61 -19.93 16.69
N ASP A 167 -2.36 -19.76 17.79
CA ASP A 167 -1.79 -19.58 19.11
C ASP A 167 -0.63 -20.58 19.29
N LYS A 168 0.57 -20.06 19.57
CA LYS A 168 1.74 -20.88 19.90
C LYS A 168 1.63 -21.43 21.31
#